data_AF-A0A0R3PDD9-F1
#
_entry.id   AF-A0A0R3PDD9-F1
#
_cell.length_a   1.000
_cell.length_b   1.000
_cell.length_c   1.000
_cell.angle_alpha   90.00
_cell.angle_beta   90.00
_cell.angle_gamma   90.00
#
_symmetry.space_group_name_H-M   'P 1'
#
loop_
_entity.id
_entity.type
_entity.pdbx_description
1 polymer ?
#
loop_
_entity_poly.entity_id
_entity_poly.type
_entity_poly.pdbx_seq_one_letter_code
_entity_poly.pdbx_strand_id
1 'polypeptide(L)'
;MNILPKKKWHVRTKENIARVRRDEKEAAEKEQQRLERAIAAENERRLEALRTQAAKRLESFLSVYLLLIAMEISDSASNTELELAERLNFGQGNKEYQEEKRKEQAELDSKMGIQKYFAEGTNELNKVQEWYTKIRRPLLKDEVEEKRERLKEISASESSSGETVFTQFKFHSFYGNA
;
A
#
# COMPACT_ATOMS: atom_id res chain seq x y z
N MET A 1 -22.66 82.17 71.98
CA MET A 1 -22.07 81.92 70.64
C MET A 1 -21.71 80.44 70.51
N ASN A 2 -21.94 79.79 69.35
CA ASN A 2 -21.53 78.40 69.11
C ASN A 2 -20.07 78.35 68.60
N ILE A 3 -19.20 77.69 69.36
CA ILE A 3 -17.76 77.58 69.07
C ILE A 3 -17.38 76.27 68.35
N LEU A 4 -18.30 75.32 68.27
CA LEU A 4 -18.05 73.98 67.77
C LEU A 4 -17.59 73.99 66.29
N PRO A 5 -18.23 74.74 65.36
CA PRO A 5 -17.88 74.68 63.93
C PRO A 5 -16.44 75.11 63.62
N LYS A 6 -15.79 75.83 64.55
CA LYS A 6 -14.41 76.29 64.43
C LYS A 6 -13.39 75.23 64.86
N LYS A 7 -13.83 74.10 65.43
CA LYS A 7 -12.94 73.04 65.94
C LYS A 7 -12.71 71.97 64.87
N LYS A 8 -11.45 71.58 64.70
CA LYS A 8 -11.02 70.56 63.72
C LYS A 8 -11.63 69.18 63.95
N TRP A 9 -12.01 68.85 65.18
CA TRP A 9 -12.64 67.57 65.53
C TRP A 9 -14.16 67.56 65.36
N HIS A 10 -14.77 68.66 64.91
CA HIS A 10 -16.22 68.71 64.76
C HIS A 10 -16.70 67.71 63.69
N VAL A 11 -17.52 66.75 64.10
CA VAL A 11 -17.97 65.60 63.28
C VAL A 11 -18.69 66.03 62.00
N ARG A 12 -19.56 67.06 62.06
CA ARG A 12 -20.31 67.56 60.89
C ARG A 12 -19.54 68.47 59.93
N THR A 13 -18.25 68.70 60.12
CA THR A 13 -17.47 69.46 59.13
C THR A 13 -17.31 68.63 57.86
N LYS A 14 -17.36 69.28 56.70
CA LYS A 14 -17.26 68.58 55.40
C LYS A 14 -16.00 67.71 55.30
N GLU A 15 -14.90 68.18 55.85
CA GLU A 15 -13.61 67.47 55.88
C GLU A 15 -13.71 66.17 56.69
N ASN A 16 -14.24 66.21 57.92
CA ASN A 16 -14.34 65.01 58.74
C ASN A 16 -15.34 63.99 58.17
N ILE A 17 -16.47 64.45 57.63
CA ILE A 17 -17.41 63.56 56.95
C ILE A 17 -16.73 62.90 55.74
N ALA A 18 -15.91 63.63 54.98
CA ALA A 18 -15.17 63.06 53.85
C ALA A 18 -14.10 62.04 54.28
N ARG A 19 -13.44 62.25 55.44
CA ARG A 19 -12.51 61.27 56.01
C ARG A 19 -13.23 59.99 56.41
N VAL A 20 -14.34 60.10 57.14
CA VAL A 20 -15.16 58.95 57.52
C VAL A 20 -15.62 58.17 56.29
N ARG A 21 -16.12 58.84 55.25
CA ARG A 21 -16.52 58.17 54.01
C ARG A 21 -15.37 57.44 53.32
N ARG A 22 -14.15 57.99 53.37
CA ARG A 22 -12.96 57.34 52.80
C ARG A 22 -12.62 56.09 53.59
N ASP A 23 -12.61 56.18 54.92
CA ASP A 23 -12.28 55.06 55.80
C ASP A 23 -13.33 53.95 55.71
N GLU A 24 -14.62 54.31 55.61
CA GLU A 24 -15.73 53.37 55.37
C GLU A 24 -15.60 52.67 54.01
N LYS A 25 -15.27 53.43 52.95
CA LYS A 25 -15.04 52.87 51.61
C LYS A 25 -13.84 51.92 51.61
N GLU A 26 -12.73 52.30 52.24
CA GLU A 26 -11.54 51.46 52.34
C GLU A 26 -11.81 50.19 53.16
N ALA A 27 -12.57 50.29 54.24
CA ALA A 27 -12.99 49.13 55.03
C ALA A 27 -13.90 48.19 54.21
N ALA A 28 -14.85 48.74 53.45
CA ALA A 28 -15.72 47.96 52.57
C ALA A 28 -14.94 47.26 51.45
N GLU A 29 -14.00 47.95 50.80
CA GLU A 29 -13.14 47.38 49.75
C GLU A 29 -12.26 46.25 50.30
N LYS A 30 -11.68 46.42 51.50
CA LYS A 30 -10.87 45.38 52.15
C LYS A 30 -11.69 44.13 52.47
N GLU A 31 -12.93 44.29 52.92
CA GLU A 31 -13.80 43.16 53.21
C GLU A 31 -14.24 42.44 51.92
N GLN A 32 -14.56 43.19 50.86
CA GLN A 32 -14.84 42.62 49.54
C GLN A 32 -13.65 41.81 49.02
N GLN A 33 -12.42 42.34 49.08
CA GLN A 33 -11.23 41.62 48.65
C GLN A 33 -10.98 40.33 49.45
N ARG A 34 -11.30 40.32 50.75
CA ARG A 34 -11.22 39.11 51.58
C ARG A 34 -12.22 38.06 51.13
N LEU A 35 -13.46 38.45 50.88
CA LEU A 35 -14.51 37.56 50.41
C LEU A 35 -14.19 37.02 49.01
N GLU A 36 -13.75 37.88 48.09
CA GLU A 36 -13.32 37.48 46.75
C GLU A 36 -12.17 36.47 46.80
N ARG A 37 -11.16 36.70 47.65
CA ARG A 37 -10.05 35.75 47.85
C ARG A 37 -10.55 34.41 48.41
N ALA A 38 -11.48 34.42 49.35
CA ALA A 38 -12.04 33.20 49.91
C ALA A 38 -12.84 32.41 48.86
N ILE A 39 -13.65 33.10 48.06
CA ILE A 39 -14.43 32.50 46.96
C ILE A 39 -13.51 31.94 45.88
N ALA A 40 -12.47 32.67 45.49
CA ALA A 40 -11.48 32.22 44.51
C ALA A 40 -10.78 30.94 44.99
N ALA A 41 -10.31 30.92 46.23
CA ALA A 41 -9.65 29.75 46.81
C ALA A 41 -10.57 28.51 46.90
N GLU A 42 -11.86 28.70 47.21
CA GLU A 42 -12.85 27.62 47.21
C GLU A 42 -13.10 27.09 45.79
N ASN A 43 -13.25 27.99 44.82
CA ASN A 43 -13.45 27.62 43.42
C ASN A 43 -12.24 26.86 42.85
N GLU A 44 -11.02 27.33 43.12
CA GLU A 44 -9.78 26.65 42.74
C GLU A 44 -9.71 25.25 43.36
N ARG A 45 -9.99 25.11 44.67
CA ARG A 45 -10.01 23.80 45.33
C ARG A 45 -11.01 22.83 44.70
N ARG A 46 -12.23 23.30 44.40
CA ARG A 46 -13.26 22.47 43.75
C ARG A 46 -12.83 22.04 42.36
N LEU A 47 -12.27 22.95 41.59
CA LEU A 47 -11.79 22.70 40.24
C LEU A 47 -10.61 21.72 40.22
N GLU A 48 -9.67 21.83 41.17
CA GLU A 48 -8.59 20.87 41.37
C GLU A 48 -9.12 19.48 41.76
N ALA A 49 -10.09 19.41 42.66
CA ALA A 49 -10.73 18.14 43.03
C ALA A 49 -11.37 17.45 41.80
N LEU A 50 -12.09 18.21 40.96
CA LEU A 50 -12.66 17.67 39.73
C LEU A 50 -11.59 17.22 38.72
N ARG A 51 -10.52 18.00 38.56
CA ARG A 51 -9.38 17.63 37.68
C ARG A 51 -8.70 16.35 38.14
N THR A 52 -8.44 16.21 39.43
CA THR A 52 -7.82 14.99 39.97
C THR A 52 -8.73 13.78 39.83
N GLN A 53 -10.05 13.94 40.02
CA GLN A 53 -11.00 12.86 39.79
C GLN A 53 -11.07 12.45 38.31
N ALA A 54 -11.09 13.42 37.40
CA ALA A 54 -11.08 13.17 35.96
C ALA A 54 -9.79 12.43 35.53
N ALA A 55 -8.63 12.88 36.03
CA ALA A 55 -7.34 12.22 35.79
C ALA A 55 -7.35 10.76 36.28
N LYS A 56 -7.81 10.50 37.50
CA LYS A 56 -7.94 9.13 38.04
C LYS A 56 -8.86 8.25 37.19
N ARG A 57 -9.97 8.80 36.70
CA ARG A 57 -10.89 8.07 35.82
C ARG A 57 -10.25 7.71 34.50
N LEU A 58 -9.47 8.62 33.92
CA LEU A 58 -8.75 8.40 32.67
C LEU A 58 -7.64 7.36 32.85
N GLU A 59 -6.85 7.43 33.92
CA GLU A 59 -5.84 6.43 34.27
C GLU A 59 -6.45 5.04 34.44
N SER A 60 -7.57 4.95 35.17
CA SER A 60 -8.31 3.70 35.33
C SER A 60 -8.79 3.14 33.99
N PHE A 61 -9.34 4.00 33.12
CA PHE A 61 -9.79 3.61 31.79
C PHE A 61 -8.63 3.13 30.90
N LEU A 62 -7.52 3.88 30.85
CA LEU A 62 -6.34 3.51 30.08
C LEU A 62 -5.74 2.19 30.55
N SER A 63 -5.68 1.96 31.87
CA SER A 63 -5.21 0.71 32.45
C SER A 63 -6.04 -0.50 31.97
N VAL A 64 -7.37 -0.40 32.03
CA VAL A 64 -8.27 -1.45 31.55
C VAL A 64 -8.12 -1.66 30.04
N TYR A 65 -8.00 -0.57 29.28
CA TYR A 65 -7.85 -0.63 27.83
C TYR A 65 -6.53 -1.28 27.40
N LEU A 66 -5.42 -0.91 28.05
CA LEU A 66 -4.11 -1.54 27.84
C LEU A 66 -4.15 -3.04 28.14
N LEU A 67 -4.83 -3.44 29.21
CA LEU A 67 -5.00 -4.85 29.56
C LEU A 67 -5.79 -5.60 28.47
N LEU A 68 -6.85 -4.99 27.93
CA LEU A 68 -7.65 -5.58 26.86
C LEU A 68 -6.83 -5.75 25.58
N ILE A 69 -6.06 -4.73 25.18
CA ILE A 69 -5.15 -4.82 24.02
C ILE A 69 -4.10 -5.91 24.23
N ALA A 70 -3.51 -6.00 25.42
CA ALA A 70 -2.51 -7.03 25.71
C ALA A 70 -3.08 -8.44 25.57
N MET A 71 -4.34 -8.63 25.96
CA MET A 71 -5.05 -9.91 25.82
C MET A 71 -5.36 -10.22 24.34
N GLU A 72 -5.80 -9.24 23.56
CA GLU A 72 -6.08 -9.40 22.12
C GLU A 72 -4.80 -9.67 21.30
N ILE A 73 -3.68 -9.04 21.67
CA ILE A 73 -2.36 -9.34 21.09
C ILE A 73 -1.91 -10.77 21.43
N SER A 74 -2.19 -11.25 22.66
CA SER A 74 -1.87 -12.61 23.05
C SER A 74 -2.67 -13.65 22.25
N ASP A 75 -3.96 -13.42 22.05
CA ASP A 75 -4.83 -14.33 21.29
C ASP A 75 -4.50 -14.33 19.79
N SER A 76 -4.19 -13.15 19.22
CA SER A 76 -3.79 -13.05 17.82
C SER A 76 -2.40 -13.64 17.55
N ALA A 77 -1.46 -13.57 18.50
CA ALA A 77 -0.15 -14.21 18.38
C ALA A 77 -0.26 -15.72 18.15
N SER A 78 -1.21 -16.39 18.79
CA SER A 78 -1.51 -17.83 18.57
C SER A 78 -2.06 -18.13 17.18
N ASN A 79 -2.72 -17.16 16.54
CA ASN A 79 -3.37 -17.34 15.23
C ASN A 79 -2.47 -16.94 14.05
N THR A 80 -1.31 -16.32 14.32
CA THR A 80 -0.36 -15.90 13.26
C THR A 80 0.17 -17.08 12.44
N GLU A 81 0.41 -18.24 13.06
CA GLU A 81 0.93 -19.42 12.36
C GLU A 81 -0.13 -20.04 11.42
N LEU A 82 -1.40 -20.02 11.82
CA LEU A 82 -2.53 -20.46 10.99
C LEU A 82 -2.79 -19.49 9.83
N GLU A 83 -2.77 -18.17 10.06
CA GLU A 83 -2.93 -17.18 8.99
C GLU A 83 -1.79 -17.26 7.95
N LEU A 84 -0.55 -17.54 8.38
CA LEU A 84 0.57 -17.75 7.47
C LEU A 84 0.39 -19.02 6.64
N ALA A 85 -0.10 -20.12 7.25
CA ALA A 85 -0.39 -21.36 6.54
C ALA A 85 -1.54 -21.20 5.52
N GLU A 86 -2.59 -20.46 5.84
CA GLU A 86 -3.68 -20.18 4.89
C GLU A 86 -3.20 -19.31 3.72
N ARG A 87 -2.38 -18.29 3.98
CA ARG A 87 -1.78 -17.44 2.93
C ARG A 87 -0.90 -18.21 1.95
N LEU A 88 -0.21 -19.26 2.41
CA LEU A 88 0.59 -20.14 1.54
C LEU A 88 -0.28 -21.08 0.69
N ASN A 89 -1.49 -21.43 1.18
CA ASN A 89 -2.45 -22.25 0.45
C ASN A 89 -3.31 -21.45 -0.55
N PHE A 90 -3.43 -20.13 -0.38
CA PHE A 90 -4.06 -19.25 -1.36
C PHE A 90 -3.24 -19.17 -2.65
N GLY A 91 -3.59 -19.98 -3.64
CA GLY A 91 -3.02 -19.93 -4.99
C GLY A 91 -2.41 -21.24 -5.50
N GLN A 92 -2.25 -22.25 -4.65
CA GLN A 92 -1.97 -23.62 -5.12
C GLN A 92 -3.29 -24.29 -5.53
N GLY A 93 -3.82 -23.88 -6.68
CA GLY A 93 -4.96 -24.57 -7.29
C GLY A 93 -4.61 -26.01 -7.66
N ASN A 94 -5.56 -26.92 -7.52
CA ASN A 94 -5.39 -28.32 -7.88
C ASN A 94 -5.05 -28.43 -9.38
N LYS A 95 -3.82 -28.87 -9.70
CA LYS A 95 -3.32 -28.96 -11.08
C LYS A 95 -4.18 -29.88 -11.95
N GLU A 96 -4.68 -30.96 -11.35
CA GLU A 96 -5.52 -31.95 -12.03
C GLU A 96 -6.85 -31.34 -12.49
N TYR A 97 -7.45 -30.48 -11.68
CA TYR A 97 -8.70 -29.79 -12.01
C TYR A 97 -8.56 -28.82 -13.19
N GLN A 98 -7.43 -28.11 -13.27
CA GLN A 98 -7.17 -27.20 -14.38
C GLN A 98 -6.97 -27.95 -15.71
N GLU A 99 -6.33 -29.12 -15.66
CA GLU A 99 -6.13 -29.97 -16.83
C GLU A 99 -7.45 -30.61 -17.29
N GLU A 100 -8.29 -31.05 -16.36
CA GLU A 100 -9.62 -31.58 -16.66
C GLU A 100 -10.51 -30.52 -17.34
N LYS A 101 -10.54 -29.29 -16.78
CA LYS A 101 -11.28 -28.17 -17.39
C LYS A 101 -10.78 -27.81 -18.79
N ARG A 102 -9.47 -27.89 -19.02
CA ARG A 102 -8.89 -27.65 -20.36
C ARG A 102 -9.31 -28.72 -21.36
N LYS A 103 -9.38 -29.98 -20.94
CA LYS A 103 -9.86 -31.09 -21.78
C LYS A 103 -11.34 -30.94 -22.09
N GLU A 104 -12.17 -30.63 -21.09
CA GLU A 104 -13.60 -30.36 -21.26
C GLU A 104 -13.83 -29.21 -22.26
N GLN A 105 -13.07 -28.12 -22.16
CA GLN A 105 -13.15 -27.03 -23.13
C GLN A 105 -12.76 -27.47 -24.54
N ALA A 106 -11.70 -28.26 -24.69
CA ALA A 106 -11.27 -28.77 -25.99
C ALA A 106 -12.31 -29.73 -26.62
N GLU A 107 -12.96 -30.56 -25.80
CA GLU A 107 -14.05 -31.43 -26.23
C GLU A 107 -15.29 -30.63 -26.65
N LEU A 108 -15.64 -29.58 -25.90
CA LEU A 108 -16.72 -28.67 -26.25
C LEU A 108 -16.41 -27.93 -27.56
N ASP A 109 -15.20 -27.39 -27.72
CA ASP A 109 -14.78 -26.69 -28.95
C ASP A 109 -14.78 -27.63 -30.16
N SER A 110 -14.37 -28.88 -29.97
CA SER A 110 -14.44 -29.93 -30.99
C SER A 110 -15.89 -30.29 -31.32
N LYS A 111 -16.75 -30.47 -30.32
CA LYS A 111 -18.18 -30.82 -30.51
C LYS A 111 -18.97 -29.69 -31.16
N MET A 112 -18.66 -28.44 -30.81
CA MET A 112 -19.24 -27.24 -31.41
C MET A 112 -18.64 -26.93 -32.78
N GLY A 113 -17.62 -27.70 -33.21
CA GLY A 113 -16.97 -27.54 -34.49
C GLY A 113 -16.17 -26.26 -34.62
N ILE A 114 -15.91 -25.52 -33.53
CA ILE A 114 -15.23 -24.23 -33.53
C ILE A 114 -13.83 -24.37 -34.14
N GLN A 115 -13.12 -25.43 -33.78
CA GLN A 115 -11.81 -25.75 -34.36
C GLN A 115 -11.88 -25.98 -35.88
N LYS A 116 -12.93 -26.65 -36.36
CA LYS A 116 -13.14 -26.92 -37.77
C LYS A 116 -13.51 -25.65 -38.53
N TYR A 117 -14.44 -24.85 -38.00
CA TYR A 117 -14.83 -23.56 -38.58
C TYR A 117 -13.66 -22.59 -38.67
N PHE A 118 -12.79 -22.56 -37.66
CA PHE A 118 -11.58 -21.73 -37.68
C PHE A 118 -10.58 -22.21 -38.75
N ALA A 119 -10.45 -23.52 -38.95
CA ALA A 119 -9.56 -24.09 -39.97
C ALA A 119 -10.08 -23.87 -41.41
N GLU A 120 -11.38 -23.94 -41.66
CA GLU A 120 -12.00 -23.76 -43.00
C GLU A 120 -11.76 -22.36 -43.61
N GLY A 121 -11.46 -21.34 -42.80
CA GLY A 121 -11.13 -19.98 -43.26
C GLY A 121 -9.65 -19.74 -43.59
N THR A 122 -8.77 -20.71 -43.37
CA THR A 122 -7.33 -20.53 -43.59
C THR A 122 -6.93 -20.86 -45.04
N ASN A 123 -6.10 -20.01 -45.65
CA ASN A 123 -5.60 -20.21 -47.02
C ASN A 123 -4.79 -21.51 -47.18
N GLU A 124 -4.23 -22.02 -46.07
CA GLU A 124 -3.49 -23.27 -46.01
C GLU A 124 -4.37 -24.50 -46.27
N LEU A 125 -5.58 -24.53 -45.70
CA LEU A 125 -6.53 -25.64 -45.93
C LEU A 125 -7.16 -25.56 -47.33
N ASN A 126 -7.48 -24.35 -47.80
CA ASN A 126 -8.08 -24.11 -49.11
C ASN A 126 -7.09 -24.22 -50.29
N LYS A 127 -5.79 -24.42 -50.00
CA LYS A 127 -4.69 -24.49 -51.00
C LYS A 127 -4.68 -23.31 -51.99
N VAL A 128 -5.25 -22.17 -51.58
CA VAL A 128 -5.30 -20.95 -52.40
C VAL A 128 -4.05 -20.14 -52.10
N GLN A 129 -3.13 -20.10 -53.06
CA GLN A 129 -1.94 -19.28 -52.95
C GLN A 129 -2.31 -17.79 -53.07
N GLU A 130 -1.90 -17.01 -52.07
CA GLU A 130 -2.19 -15.58 -52.00
C GLU A 130 -1.56 -14.83 -53.17
N TRP A 131 -2.28 -13.85 -53.73
CA TRP A 131 -1.97 -13.21 -55.01
C TRP A 131 -0.54 -12.64 -55.09
N TYR A 132 0.04 -12.21 -53.97
CA TYR A 132 1.41 -11.68 -53.90
C TYR A 132 2.49 -12.75 -54.08
N THR A 133 2.24 -14.03 -53.80
CA THR A 133 3.21 -15.11 -54.07
C THR A 133 3.44 -15.37 -55.56
N LYS A 134 2.54 -14.91 -56.42
CA LYS A 134 2.64 -15.07 -57.89
C LYS A 134 3.46 -13.98 -58.56
N ILE A 135 3.78 -12.88 -57.87
CA ILE A 135 4.54 -11.77 -58.46
C ILE A 135 6.03 -12.13 -58.43
N ARG A 136 6.60 -12.48 -59.59
CA ARG A 136 8.06 -12.54 -59.77
C ARG A 136 8.57 -11.23 -60.34
N ARG A 137 9.43 -10.53 -59.60
CA ARG A 137 10.16 -9.35 -60.11
C ARG A 137 11.08 -9.78 -61.27
N PRO A 138 11.14 -9.04 -62.39
CA PRO A 138 12.15 -9.29 -63.41
C PRO A 138 13.54 -9.05 -62.80
N LEU A 139 14.39 -10.07 -62.80
CA LEU A 139 15.76 -9.95 -62.33
C LEU A 139 16.52 -9.01 -63.28
N LEU A 140 17.15 -7.97 -62.74
CA LEU A 140 18.09 -7.13 -63.49
C LEU A 140 19.24 -8.01 -63.97
N LYS A 141 19.80 -7.78 -65.18
CA LYS A 141 20.84 -8.64 -65.78
C LYS A 141 22.02 -8.88 -64.83
N ASP A 142 22.35 -7.89 -64.02
CA ASP A 142 23.43 -7.94 -63.03
C ASP A 142 23.14 -8.96 -61.92
N GLU A 143 21.89 -9.10 -61.48
CA GLU A 143 21.46 -10.12 -60.51
C GLU A 143 21.51 -11.54 -61.12
N VAL A 144 21.35 -11.67 -62.45
CA VAL A 144 21.45 -12.96 -63.15
C VAL A 144 22.89 -13.39 -63.34
N GLU A 145 23.80 -12.46 -63.65
CA GLU A 145 25.24 -12.72 -63.70
C GLU A 145 25.78 -13.07 -62.31
N GLU A 146 25.41 -12.31 -61.27
CA GLU A 146 25.83 -12.59 -59.89
C GLU A 146 25.32 -13.96 -59.42
N LYS A 147 24.09 -14.34 -59.79
CA LYS A 147 23.55 -15.68 -59.47
C LYS A 147 24.23 -16.80 -60.26
N ARG A 148 24.66 -16.55 -61.50
CA ARG A 148 25.45 -17.50 -62.31
C ARG A 148 26.87 -17.66 -61.76
N GLU A 149 27.50 -16.59 -61.31
CA GLU A 149 28.81 -16.60 -60.65
C GLU A 149 28.74 -17.40 -59.34
N ARG A 150 27.76 -17.12 -58.47
CA ARG A 150 27.55 -17.91 -57.22
C ARG A 150 27.32 -19.40 -57.49
N LEU A 151 26.60 -19.74 -58.55
CA LEU A 151 26.38 -21.15 -58.92
C LEU A 151 27.64 -21.84 -59.44
N LYS A 152 28.55 -21.12 -60.12
CA LYS A 152 29.88 -21.64 -60.51
C LYS A 152 30.81 -21.79 -59.31
N GLU A 153 30.76 -20.86 -58.34
CA GLU A 153 31.53 -20.97 -57.10
C GLU A 153 31.10 -22.16 -56.26
N ILE A 154 29.79 -22.42 -56.15
CA ILE A 154 29.26 -23.58 -55.42
C ILE A 154 29.72 -24.88 -56.08
N SER A 155 29.63 -25.00 -57.41
CA SER A 155 30.08 -26.22 -58.11
C SER A 155 31.61 -26.43 -58.09
N ALA A 156 32.39 -25.34 -58.07
CA ALA A 156 33.84 -25.39 -57.85
C ALA A 156 34.19 -25.81 -56.41
N SER A 157 33.42 -25.36 -55.42
CA SER A 157 33.60 -25.72 -54.00
C SER A 157 33.25 -27.18 -53.69
N GLU A 158 32.26 -27.75 -54.39
CA GLU A 158 31.92 -29.18 -54.31
C GLU A 158 32.99 -30.07 -54.96
N SER A 159 33.70 -29.57 -55.98
CA SER A 159 34.81 -30.28 -56.62
C SER A 159 36.09 -30.30 -55.76
N SER A 160 36.28 -29.31 -54.89
CA SER A 160 37.46 -29.19 -54.00
C SER A 160 37.26 -29.84 -52.62
N SER A 161 36.02 -30.07 -52.19
CA SER A 161 35.71 -30.65 -50.87
C SER A 161 35.60 -32.19 -50.87
N GLY A 162 35.72 -32.83 -52.04
CA GLY A 162 35.66 -34.28 -52.21
C GLY A 162 36.92 -35.06 -51.79
N GLU A 163 38.08 -34.41 -51.58
CA GLU A 163 39.35 -35.13 -51.32
C GLU A 163 39.78 -35.18 -49.83
N THR A 164 39.10 -34.51 -48.90
CA THR A 164 39.62 -34.36 -47.51
C THR A 164 38.85 -35.12 -46.41
N VAL A 165 37.78 -35.86 -46.71
CA VAL A 165 36.91 -36.46 -45.65
C VAL A 165 37.24 -37.94 -45.33
N PHE A 166 38.29 -38.54 -45.88
CA PHE A 166 38.58 -39.97 -45.68
C PHE A 166 39.55 -40.31 -44.53
N THR A 167 40.03 -39.35 -43.74
CA THR A 167 41.02 -39.62 -42.67
C THR A 167 40.71 -38.96 -41.34
N GLN A 168 39.47 -39.03 -40.84
CA GLN A 168 39.20 -38.65 -39.44
C GLN A 168 37.98 -39.37 -38.82
N PHE A 169 37.92 -40.70 -38.93
CA PHE A 169 36.99 -41.52 -38.13
C PHE A 169 37.74 -42.66 -37.44
N LYS A 170 38.42 -42.33 -36.33
CA LYS A 170 38.86 -43.29 -35.32
C LYS A 170 39.12 -42.55 -34.01
N PHE A 171 38.63 -43.14 -32.91
CA PHE A 171 38.78 -42.76 -31.49
C PHE A 171 37.80 -41.73 -30.90
N HIS A 172 36.67 -42.19 -30.33
CA HIS A 172 36.46 -42.27 -28.86
C HIS A 172 35.00 -42.67 -28.53
N SER A 173 34.81 -43.85 -27.96
CA SER A 173 33.73 -44.16 -27.00
C SER A 173 34.00 -45.53 -26.38
N PHE A 174 34.64 -45.54 -25.21
CA PHE A 174 34.73 -46.68 -24.30
C PHE A 174 34.59 -46.13 -22.87
N TYR A 175 33.95 -46.92 -21.99
CA TYR A 175 33.36 -46.60 -20.68
C TYR A 175 31.92 -46.05 -20.77
N GLY A 176 30.87 -46.71 -20.26
CA GLY A 176 30.74 -47.97 -19.52
C GLY A 176 29.40 -47.94 -18.77
N ASN A 177 28.60 -49.00 -18.86
CA ASN A 177 27.56 -49.34 -17.86
C ASN A 177 27.05 -50.77 -18.10
N ALA A 178 27.03 -51.53 -17.00
CA ALA A 178 26.53 -52.90 -16.78
C ALA A 178 27.36 -54.07 -17.35
#